data_AF-A0A381XJ93-F1
#
_entry.id   AF-A0A381XJ93-F1
#
_cell.length_a   1.000
_cell.length_b   1.000
_cell.length_c   1.000
_cell.angle_alpha   90.00
_cell.angle_beta   90.00
_cell.angle_gamma   90.00
#
_symmetry.space_group_name_H-M   'P 1'
#
loop_
_entity.id
_entity.type
_entity.pdbx_description
1 polymer ?
#
loop_
_entity_poly.entity_id
_entity_poly.type
_entity_poly.pdbx_seq_one_letter_code
_entity_poly.pdbx_strand_id
1 'polypeptide(L)' 'MAQRIYLDYNATAPIRPEVIELMCKIMDTVGNASSVHEPGRQARQRV' A
#
# COMPACT_ATOMS: atom_id res chain seq x y z
N MET A 1 -15.09 -26.94 -9.20
CA MET A 1 -14.33 -26.21 -10.23
C MET A 1 -12.85 -26.42 -9.97
N ALA A 2 -12.03 -26.63 -11.01
CA ALA A 2 -10.59 -26.81 -10.83
C ALA A 2 -9.96 -25.51 -10.30
N GLN A 3 -9.07 -25.62 -9.32
CA GLN A 3 -8.31 -24.50 -8.76
C GLN A 3 -7.37 -23.93 -9.84
N ARG A 4 -7.45 -22.64 -10.12
CA ARG A 4 -6.55 -21.98 -11.08
C ARG A 4 -5.16 -21.86 -10.47
N ILE A 5 -4.13 -22.25 -11.21
CA ILE A 5 -2.72 -22.08 -10.85
C ILE A 5 -2.18 -20.89 -11.64
N TYR A 6 -1.59 -19.92 -10.95
CA TYR A 6 -0.97 -18.74 -11.57
C TYR A 6 0.54 -18.98 -11.76
N LEU A 7 1.00 -19.04 -13.01
CA LEU A 7 2.38 -19.39 -13.38
C LEU A 7 3.10 -18.27 -14.16
N ASP A 8 2.74 -17.01 -13.93
CA ASP A 8 3.34 -15.85 -14.63
C ASP A 8 3.87 -14.79 -13.66
N TYR A 9 4.65 -15.22 -12.66
CA TYR A 9 5.29 -14.34 -11.68
C TYR A 9 6.34 -13.38 -12.30
N ASN A 10 6.76 -13.65 -13.53
CA ASN A 10 7.70 -12.77 -14.25
C ASN A 10 7.00 -11.53 -14.82
N ALA A 11 5.71 -11.61 -15.17
CA ALA A 11 4.93 -10.46 -15.60
C ALA A 11 4.46 -9.60 -14.42
N THR A 12 3.91 -10.22 -13.39
CA THR A 12 3.52 -9.57 -12.12
C THR A 12 3.24 -10.62 -11.04
N ALA A 13 3.05 -10.20 -9.80
CA ALA A 13 2.76 -11.08 -8.67
C ALA A 13 1.50 -10.62 -7.92
N PRO A 14 0.70 -11.55 -7.36
CA PRO A 14 -0.33 -11.21 -6.40
C PRO A 14 0.26 -10.42 -5.22
N ILE A 15 -0.38 -9.31 -4.87
CA ILE A 15 0.01 -8.52 -3.70
C ILE A 15 -0.25 -9.37 -2.45
N ARG A 16 0.73 -9.44 -1.54
CA ARG A 16 0.56 -10.17 -0.28
C ARG A 16 -0.54 -9.51 0.58
N PRO A 17 -1.40 -10.27 1.27
CA PRO A 17 -2.51 -9.72 2.06
C PRO A 17 -2.08 -8.63 3.04
N GLU A 18 -0.89 -8.77 3.65
CA GLU A 18 -0.35 -7.81 4.62
C GLU A 18 -0.05 -6.45 3.98
N VAL A 19 0.37 -6.45 2.72
CA VAL A 19 0.61 -5.21 1.96
C VAL A 19 -0.72 -4.55 1.61
N ILE A 20 -1.73 -5.33 1.21
CA ILE A 20 -3.07 -4.80 0.95
C ILE A 20 -3.62 -4.12 2.21
N GLU A 21 -3.55 -4.79 3.36
CA GLU A 21 -4.05 -4.26 4.63
C GLU A 21 -3.35 -2.96 5.04
N LEU A 22 -2.01 -2.93 4.96
CA LEU A 22 -1.23 -1.74 5.25
C LEU A 22 -1.61 -0.58 4.33
N MET A 23 -1.67 -0.84 3.02
CA MET A 23 -1.98 0.20 2.03
C MET A 23 -3.39 0.74 2.19
N CYS A 24 -4.39 -0.10 2.49
CA CYS A 24 -5.74 0.37 2.82
C CYS A 24 -5.76 1.29 4.03
N LYS A 25 -5.04 0.96 5.12
CA LYS A 25 -4.91 1.83 6.30
C LYS A 25 -4.25 3.17 5.96
N ILE A 26 -3.22 3.17 5.11
CA ILE A 26 -2.54 4.39 4.70
C ILE A 26 -3.45 5.26 3.81
N MET A 27 -4.21 4.66 2.90
CA MET A 27 -5.14 5.37 2.00
C MET A 27 -6.30 6.06 2.73
N ASP A 28 -6.66 5.61 3.93
CA ASP A 28 -7.66 6.27 4.79
C ASP A 28 -7.11 7.53 5.50
N THR A 29 -5.81 7.81 5.37
CA THR A 29 -5.17 9.00 5.95
C THR A 29 -4.92 10.09 4.92
N VAL A 30 -4.75 11.33 5.38
CA VAL A 30 -4.44 12.50 4.53
C VAL A 30 -3.09 13.12 4.89
N GLY A 31 -2.56 13.91 3.95
CA GLY A 31 -1.35 14.71 4.13
C GLY A 31 -0.30 14.44 3.06
N ASN A 32 0.36 15.50 2.59
CA ASN A 32 1.53 15.41 1.74
C ASN A 32 2.78 15.40 2.64
N ALA A 33 3.58 14.34 2.59
CA ALA A 33 4.80 14.20 3.40
C ALA A 33 5.84 15.31 3.18
N SER A 34 5.75 16.03 2.06
CA SER A 34 6.61 17.18 1.75
C SER A 34 6.12 18.51 2.35
N SER A 35 4.89 18.57 2.86
CA SER A 35 4.34 19.78 3.46
C SER A 35 4.91 20.05 4.86
N VAL A 36 5.20 21.32 5.16
CA VAL A 36 5.76 21.74 6.46
C VAL A 36 4.71 21.91 7.56
N HIS A 37 3.43 22.03 7.21
CA HIS A 37 2.32 22.16 8.16
C HIS A 37 1.99 20.83 8.83
N GLU A 38 1.27 20.88 9.96
CA GLU A 38 1.08 19.73 10.86
C GLU A 38 0.64 18.42 10.17
N PRO A 39 -0.41 18.39 9.33
CA PRO A 39 -0.78 17.15 8.63
C PRO A 39 0.33 16.55 7.75
N GLY A 40 1.19 17.40 7.17
CA GLY A 40 2.31 16.96 6.34
C GLY A 40 3.45 16.35 7.17
N ARG A 41 3.74 16.95 8.32
CA ARG A 41 4.72 16.39 9.28
C ARG A 41 4.28 15.03 9.82
N GLN A 42 2.99 14.87 10.10
CA GLN A 42 2.41 13.58 10.51
C GLN A 42 2.49 12.53 9.39
N ALA A 43 2.21 12.91 8.15
CA ALA A 43 2.35 12.01 7.00
C ALA A 43 3.81 11.57 6.77
N ARG A 44 4.79 12.47 6.98
CA ARG A 44 6.22 12.15 6.86
C ARG A 44 6.70 11.08 7.84
N GLN A 45 6.08 10.94 9.01
CA GLN A 45 6.48 9.90 9.97
C GLN A 45 6.15 8.47 9.49
N ARG A 46 5.39 8.32 8.40
CA ARG A 46 4.98 7.03 7.83
C ARG A 46 5.85 6.57 6.64
N VAL A 47 6.84 7.39 6.23
CA VAL A 47 7.73 7.20 5.07
C VAL A 47 9.17 7.20 5.53
#